data_AF-A0A502M241-F1
#
_entry.id   AF-A0A502M241-F1
#
_cell.length_a   1.000
_cell.length_b   1.000
_cell.length_c   1.000
_cell.angle_alpha   90.00
_cell.angle_beta   90.00
_cell.angle_gamma   90.00
#
_symmetry.space_group_name_H-M   'P 1'
#
loop_
_entity.id
_entity.type
_entity.pdbx_description
1 polymer ?
#
loop_
_entity_poly.entity_id
_entity_poly.type
_entity_poly.pdbx_seq_one_letter_code
_entity_poly.pdbx_strand_id
1 'polypeptide(L)'
;MKKNRTLFLLTSISTIAPIAMSAMVVSCGKGEKANSFSFKYLTGKDATKFYNSSTQTLDLSSEKFTSIPDAAFSNISLDFFNPYKRAAVKDKKQRDAIPVAADGLFEPETYILNIKRIVLPSTVKTIGRGAFYGLRRLSEIVFANDSKLENIGDLAFSNTGVTNLVLPTTVKNIGAGAFEKSNLTSINLNQLTSVTTLKKAVFANTNLTTLDLSNILRIEENALTNTKITALTFNDKLSTASPLFNGENTTDETKTKIALTLPEGALKESLKKALSENNKLLYTIQ
;
A
#
# COMPACT_ATOMS: atom_id res chain seq x y z
N MET A 1 -58.99 -3.76 -47.52
CA MET A 1 -58.39 -4.76 -48.44
C MET A 1 -56.97 -4.25 -48.74
N LYS A 2 -55.84 -4.90 -48.48
CA LYS A 2 -55.48 -6.33 -48.40
C LYS A 2 -54.71 -6.66 -47.10
N LYS A 3 -54.93 -7.89 -46.63
CA LYS A 3 -54.16 -8.63 -45.61
C LYS A 3 -52.94 -9.29 -46.25
N ASN A 4 -51.91 -9.56 -45.44
CA ASN A 4 -51.11 -10.80 -45.31
C ASN A 4 -50.17 -10.59 -44.09
N ARG A 5 -50.39 -11.15 -42.89
CA ARG A 5 -50.09 -12.54 -42.41
C ARG A 5 -48.75 -13.06 -42.96
N THR A 6 -47.75 -13.42 -42.16
CA THR A 6 -47.76 -14.57 -41.24
C THR A 6 -46.67 -14.49 -40.14
N LEU A 7 -47.02 -15.05 -38.99
CA LEU A 7 -46.29 -15.32 -37.75
C LEU A 7 -45.21 -16.41 -37.92
N PHE A 8 -44.05 -16.28 -37.27
CA PHE A 8 -43.32 -17.43 -36.69
C PHE A 8 -42.59 -16.99 -35.42
N LEU A 9 -43.05 -17.49 -34.27
CA LEU A 9 -42.23 -17.65 -33.07
C LEU A 9 -41.16 -18.69 -33.38
N LEU A 10 -39.92 -18.46 -32.95
CA LEU A 10 -39.07 -19.53 -32.43
C LEU A 10 -38.14 -18.95 -31.36
N THR A 11 -38.26 -19.56 -30.20
CA THR A 11 -37.51 -19.39 -28.98
C THR A 11 -36.04 -19.74 -29.16
N SER A 12 -35.14 -18.83 -28.79
CA SER A 12 -33.83 -19.21 -28.27
C SER A 12 -33.48 -18.26 -27.13
N ILE A 13 -33.75 -18.72 -25.91
CA ILE A 13 -33.22 -18.18 -24.69
C ILE A 13 -31.70 -18.36 -24.78
N SER A 14 -30.99 -17.35 -25.28
CA SER A 14 -29.60 -17.19 -24.89
C SER A 14 -29.63 -16.51 -23.53
N THR A 15 -29.31 -17.26 -22.48
CA THR A 15 -29.03 -16.70 -21.17
C THR A 15 -27.85 -15.77 -21.33
N ILE A 16 -28.11 -14.47 -21.52
CA ILE A 16 -27.12 -13.43 -21.30
C ILE A 16 -26.81 -13.51 -19.80
N ALA A 17 -25.72 -14.20 -19.46
CA ALA A 17 -25.14 -14.08 -18.14
C ALA A 17 -24.87 -12.59 -17.92
N PRO A 18 -25.36 -11.98 -16.83
CA PRO A 18 -25.03 -10.60 -16.56
C PRO A 18 -23.54 -10.54 -16.23
N ILE A 19 -22.75 -10.12 -17.23
CA ILE A 19 -21.43 -9.54 -17.02
C ILE A 19 -21.68 -8.23 -16.26
N ALA A 20 -21.64 -8.29 -14.93
CA ALA A 20 -21.51 -7.10 -14.11
C ALA A 20 -20.02 -6.84 -13.88
N MET A 21 -19.39 -6.25 -14.90
CA MET A 21 -18.08 -5.62 -14.78
C MET A 21 -18.27 -4.20 -14.24
N SER A 22 -17.33 -3.81 -13.38
CA SER A 22 -17.05 -2.45 -12.89
C SER A 22 -17.94 -1.87 -11.78
N ALA A 23 -17.37 -1.84 -10.58
CA ALA A 23 -17.22 -0.58 -9.85
C ALA A 23 -15.90 -0.65 -9.08
N MET A 24 -14.83 -0.16 -9.72
CA MET A 24 -13.67 0.36 -9.00
C MET A 24 -14.20 1.50 -8.13
N VAL A 25 -14.49 1.23 -6.87
CA VAL A 25 -14.73 2.31 -5.91
C VAL A 25 -13.40 2.60 -5.23
N VAL A 26 -12.80 3.68 -5.72
CA VAL A 26 -11.75 4.44 -5.04
C VAL A 26 -12.29 4.89 -3.69
N SER A 27 -11.59 4.61 -2.59
CA SER A 27 -11.52 5.56 -1.48
C SER A 27 -10.45 5.16 -0.47
N CYS A 28 -9.39 5.96 -0.32
CA CYS A 28 -8.63 5.93 0.93
C CYS A 28 -9.56 6.41 2.03
N GLY A 29 -9.97 5.51 2.92
CA GLY A 29 -10.75 5.86 4.12
C GLY A 29 -12.26 5.90 3.89
N LYS A 30 -12.98 5.22 4.78
CA LYS A 30 -14.45 5.17 4.92
C LYS A 30 -15.22 4.83 3.63
N GLY A 31 -15.45 3.53 3.41
CA GLY A 31 -16.36 3.04 2.36
C GLY A 31 -15.87 1.79 1.61
N GLU A 32 -14.63 1.35 1.84
CA GLU A 32 -14.10 0.11 1.26
C GLU A 32 -14.98 -1.08 1.70
N LYS A 33 -15.50 -1.83 0.72
CA LYS A 33 -16.20 -3.11 0.92
C LYS A 33 -15.26 -4.22 0.50
N ALA A 34 -15.39 -5.39 1.13
CA ALA A 34 -14.71 -6.61 0.66
C ALA A 34 -14.96 -6.78 -0.84
N ASN A 35 -13.88 -6.95 -1.61
CA ASN A 35 -13.97 -7.16 -3.04
C ASN A 35 -13.97 -8.67 -3.35
N SER A 36 -14.37 -9.04 -4.56
CA SER A 36 -14.42 -10.45 -4.97
C SER A 36 -13.06 -11.16 -4.86
N PHE A 37 -11.97 -10.40 -4.99
CA PHE A 37 -10.62 -10.92 -4.85
C PHE A 37 -10.36 -11.36 -3.41
N SER A 38 -10.56 -10.48 -2.43
CA SER A 38 -10.33 -10.78 -1.03
C SER A 38 -11.28 -11.86 -0.51
N PHE A 39 -12.56 -11.80 -0.89
CA PHE A 39 -13.54 -12.82 -0.59
C PHE A 39 -13.07 -14.22 -1.01
N LYS A 40 -12.53 -14.37 -2.22
CA LYS A 40 -12.04 -15.66 -2.75
C LYS A 40 -10.97 -16.30 -1.85
N TYR A 41 -10.06 -15.51 -1.29
CA TYR A 41 -8.94 -16.02 -0.50
C TYR A 41 -9.26 -16.18 0.98
N LEU A 42 -10.24 -15.43 1.48
CA LEU A 42 -10.52 -15.32 2.90
C LEU A 42 -11.73 -16.13 3.31
N THR A 43 -12.59 -16.53 2.36
CA THR A 43 -13.87 -17.17 2.65
C THR A 43 -14.09 -18.38 1.76
N GLY A 44 -14.22 -19.54 2.39
CA GLY A 44 -14.36 -20.83 1.71
C GLY A 44 -13.63 -21.93 2.47
N LYS A 45 -13.99 -23.20 2.22
CA LYS A 45 -13.28 -24.36 2.80
C LYS A 45 -11.79 -24.39 2.40
N ASP A 46 -11.43 -23.74 1.29
CA ASP A 46 -10.05 -23.59 0.81
C ASP A 46 -9.35 -22.32 1.34
N ALA A 47 -10.00 -21.44 2.11
CA ALA A 47 -9.37 -20.21 2.61
C ALA A 47 -8.24 -20.47 3.62
N THR A 48 -8.35 -21.56 4.39
CA THR A 48 -7.28 -22.07 5.27
C THR A 48 -6.04 -22.53 4.49
N LYS A 49 -6.14 -22.72 3.17
CA LYS A 49 -4.98 -22.96 2.29
C LYS A 49 -4.08 -21.73 2.22
N PHE A 50 -4.66 -20.53 2.28
CA PHE A 50 -3.94 -19.28 2.08
C PHE A 50 -3.62 -18.58 3.40
N TYR A 51 -4.32 -18.89 4.49
CA TYR A 51 -3.97 -18.36 5.80
C TYR A 51 -3.59 -19.47 6.78
N ASN A 52 -2.34 -19.45 7.24
CA ASN A 52 -1.85 -20.33 8.30
C ASN A 52 -1.94 -19.61 9.65
N SER A 53 -2.79 -20.12 10.54
CA SER A 53 -3.04 -19.53 11.86
C SER A 53 -1.90 -19.71 12.85
N SER A 54 -1.13 -20.81 12.76
CA SER A 54 0.02 -21.05 13.63
C SER A 54 1.18 -20.10 13.33
N THR A 55 1.39 -19.76 12.05
CA THR A 55 2.45 -18.84 11.61
C THR A 55 1.94 -17.45 11.27
N GLN A 56 0.64 -17.19 11.41
CA GLN A 56 -0.01 -15.90 11.14
C GLN A 56 0.33 -15.37 9.74
N THR A 57 0.34 -16.28 8.75
CA THR A 57 0.84 -16.03 7.40
C THR A 57 -0.28 -16.06 6.39
N LEU A 58 -0.41 -15.00 5.59
CA LEU A 58 -1.16 -14.99 4.35
C LEU A 58 -0.23 -15.40 3.20
N ASP A 59 -0.30 -16.66 2.80
CA ASP A 59 0.50 -17.26 1.74
C ASP A 59 -0.27 -17.23 0.41
N LEU A 60 0.19 -16.39 -0.52
CA LEU A 60 -0.36 -16.27 -1.87
C LEU A 60 0.59 -16.88 -2.92
N SER A 61 1.65 -17.58 -2.50
CA SER A 61 2.73 -18.03 -3.37
C SER A 61 2.30 -19.01 -4.46
N SER A 62 1.24 -19.78 -4.23
CA SER A 62 0.69 -20.73 -5.21
C SER A 62 -0.15 -20.07 -6.32
N GLU A 63 -0.46 -18.78 -6.16
CA GLU A 63 -1.37 -18.10 -7.08
C GLU A 63 -0.64 -17.55 -8.31
N LYS A 64 -1.40 -17.35 -9.40
CA LYS A 64 -0.87 -16.91 -10.70
C LYS A 64 -1.42 -15.56 -11.15
N PHE A 65 -2.04 -14.80 -10.24
CA PHE A 65 -2.53 -13.47 -10.58
C PHE A 65 -1.37 -12.50 -10.80
N THR A 66 -1.60 -11.53 -11.69
CA THR A 66 -0.61 -10.51 -12.06
C THR A 66 -0.80 -9.20 -11.31
N SER A 67 -1.92 -9.04 -10.61
CA SER A 67 -2.24 -7.84 -9.84
C SER A 67 -2.96 -8.20 -8.55
N ILE A 68 -2.60 -7.52 -7.46
CA ILE A 68 -3.36 -7.47 -6.22
C ILE A 68 -4.21 -6.21 -6.30
N PRO A 69 -5.55 -6.32 -6.33
CA PRO A 69 -6.42 -5.16 -6.48
C PRO A 69 -6.30 -4.16 -5.33
N ASP A 70 -6.80 -2.95 -5.60
CA ASP A 70 -6.94 -1.90 -4.59
C ASP A 70 -7.70 -2.43 -3.36
N ALA A 71 -7.20 -2.05 -2.18
CA ALA A 71 -7.74 -2.41 -0.87
C ALA A 71 -7.93 -3.92 -0.60
N ALA A 72 -7.41 -4.82 -1.44
CA ALA A 72 -7.73 -6.25 -1.39
C ALA A 72 -7.61 -6.86 0.01
N PHE A 73 -6.52 -6.59 0.72
CA PHE A 73 -6.27 -7.08 2.07
C PHE A 73 -6.09 -5.92 3.05
N SER A 74 -6.70 -4.76 2.80
CA SER A 74 -6.70 -3.66 3.78
C SER A 74 -7.39 -4.09 5.07
N ASN A 75 -7.03 -3.48 6.19
CA ASN A 75 -7.71 -3.75 7.45
C ASN A 75 -9.21 -3.45 7.39
N ILE A 76 -9.62 -2.46 6.60
CA ILE A 76 -11.03 -2.11 6.40
C ILE A 76 -11.75 -3.22 5.62
N SER A 77 -11.15 -3.71 4.53
CA SER A 77 -11.69 -4.82 3.75
C SER A 77 -11.79 -6.10 4.58
N LEU A 78 -10.76 -6.39 5.37
CA LEU A 78 -10.73 -7.59 6.21
C LEU A 78 -11.70 -7.51 7.37
N ASP A 79 -11.96 -6.32 7.92
CA ASP A 79 -12.92 -6.09 9.01
C ASP A 79 -14.37 -6.42 8.60
N PHE A 80 -14.67 -6.59 7.30
CA PHE A 80 -15.93 -7.16 6.84
C PHE A 80 -16.11 -8.64 7.24
N PHE A 81 -15.02 -9.39 7.34
CA PHE A 81 -14.99 -10.80 7.74
C PHE A 81 -14.78 -10.99 9.25
N ASN A 82 -14.82 -9.90 10.02
CA ASN A 82 -14.58 -9.92 11.45
C ASN A 82 -15.68 -10.70 12.19
N PRO A 83 -15.34 -11.78 12.92
CA PRO A 83 -16.34 -12.59 13.63
C PRO A 83 -17.10 -11.80 14.70
N TYR A 84 -16.51 -10.75 15.28
CA TYR A 84 -17.20 -9.88 16.22
C TYR A 84 -18.35 -9.11 15.57
N LYS A 85 -18.12 -8.53 14.38
CA LYS A 85 -19.18 -7.85 13.61
C LYS A 85 -20.29 -8.81 13.22
N ARG A 86 -19.93 -10.04 12.85
CA ARG A 86 -20.90 -11.10 12.58
C ARG A 86 -21.74 -11.40 13.83
N ALA A 87 -21.11 -11.57 15.00
CA ALA A 87 -21.81 -11.83 16.26
C ALA A 87 -22.77 -10.69 16.68
N ALA A 88 -22.44 -9.44 16.33
CA ALA A 88 -23.29 -8.28 16.63
C ALA A 88 -24.58 -8.21 15.78
N VAL A 89 -24.69 -8.96 14.68
CA VAL A 89 -25.89 -8.97 13.83
C VAL A 89 -26.99 -9.83 14.46
N LYS A 90 -28.06 -9.17 14.91
CA LYS A 90 -29.22 -9.80 15.58
C LYS A 90 -30.03 -10.71 14.65
N ASP A 91 -30.22 -10.29 13.40
CA ASP A 91 -30.96 -11.08 12.42
C ASP A 91 -30.12 -12.26 11.93
N LYS A 92 -30.60 -13.48 12.18
CA LYS A 92 -29.89 -14.72 11.82
C LYS A 92 -29.62 -14.82 10.32
N LYS A 93 -30.58 -14.43 9.47
CA LYS A 93 -30.44 -14.55 8.01
C LYS A 93 -29.37 -13.61 7.47
N GLN A 94 -29.33 -12.37 7.98
CA GLN A 94 -28.29 -11.40 7.65
C GLN A 94 -26.93 -11.82 8.21
N ARG A 95 -26.89 -12.34 9.44
CA ARG A 95 -25.65 -12.85 10.05
C ARG A 95 -25.06 -14.03 9.29
N ASP A 96 -25.88 -14.99 8.90
CA ASP A 96 -25.42 -16.20 8.21
C ASP A 96 -25.02 -15.90 6.75
N ALA A 97 -25.44 -14.75 6.21
CA ALA A 97 -24.96 -14.22 4.93
C ALA A 97 -23.59 -13.52 5.02
N ILE A 98 -23.12 -13.17 6.23
CA ILE A 98 -21.77 -12.64 6.43
C ILE A 98 -20.78 -13.82 6.36
N PRO A 99 -19.83 -13.81 5.41
CA PRO A 99 -18.84 -14.86 5.29
C PRO A 99 -17.93 -14.91 6.52
N VAL A 100 -17.43 -16.10 6.84
CA VAL A 100 -16.47 -16.31 7.92
C VAL A 100 -15.07 -16.39 7.33
N ALA A 101 -14.14 -15.65 7.93
CA ALA A 101 -12.73 -15.70 7.59
C ALA A 101 -12.10 -17.09 7.87
N ALA A 102 -10.94 -17.36 7.27
CA ALA A 102 -10.09 -18.48 7.68
C ALA A 102 -9.81 -18.48 9.19
N ASP A 103 -9.70 -19.67 9.77
CA ASP A 103 -9.51 -19.86 11.21
C ASP A 103 -8.30 -19.07 11.72
N GLY A 104 -8.44 -18.40 12.87
CA GLY A 104 -7.36 -17.65 13.52
C GLY A 104 -6.92 -16.36 12.82
N LEU A 105 -7.62 -15.90 11.77
CA LEU A 105 -7.31 -14.62 11.10
C LEU A 105 -7.44 -13.43 12.05
N PHE A 106 -8.27 -13.55 13.07
CA PHE A 106 -8.46 -12.56 14.12
C PHE A 106 -8.03 -13.16 15.46
N GLU A 107 -7.36 -12.36 16.29
CA GLU A 107 -7.13 -12.76 17.68
C GLU A 107 -8.47 -12.83 18.44
N PRO A 108 -8.83 -13.96 19.07
CA PRO A 108 -10.14 -14.13 19.70
C PRO A 108 -10.45 -13.11 20.81
N GLU A 109 -9.43 -12.68 21.56
CA GLU A 109 -9.61 -11.80 22.72
C GLU A 109 -9.70 -10.32 22.35
N THR A 110 -8.98 -9.91 21.31
CA THR A 110 -8.82 -8.49 20.95
C THR A 110 -9.47 -8.14 19.61
N TYR A 111 -9.87 -9.15 18.84
CA TYR A 111 -10.48 -9.03 17.51
C TYR A 111 -9.67 -8.18 16.53
N ILE A 112 -8.34 -8.11 16.75
CA ILE A 112 -7.40 -7.49 15.83
C ILE A 112 -6.97 -8.48 14.76
N LEU A 113 -6.75 -7.97 13.54
CA LEU A 113 -6.22 -8.78 12.43
C LEU A 113 -4.85 -9.36 12.79
N ASN A 114 -4.70 -10.66 12.53
CA ASN A 114 -3.56 -11.45 12.97
C ASN A 114 -2.66 -11.88 11.80
N ILE A 115 -2.39 -10.97 10.87
CA ILE A 115 -1.46 -11.22 9.76
C ILE A 115 -0.10 -10.63 10.14
N LYS A 116 0.91 -11.48 10.35
CA LYS A 116 2.30 -11.07 10.60
C LYS A 116 3.20 -11.17 9.37
N ARG A 117 2.87 -12.09 8.47
CA ARG A 117 3.67 -12.39 7.28
C ARG A 117 2.80 -12.50 6.04
N ILE A 118 3.26 -11.96 4.93
CA ILE A 118 2.65 -12.16 3.61
C ILE A 118 3.69 -12.75 2.67
N VAL A 119 3.31 -13.78 1.92
CA VAL A 119 4.14 -14.36 0.85
C VAL A 119 3.48 -14.07 -0.50
N LEU A 120 4.16 -13.31 -1.35
CA LEU A 120 3.66 -12.89 -2.65
C LEU A 120 4.22 -13.79 -3.77
N PRO A 121 3.38 -14.22 -4.73
CA PRO A 121 3.83 -15.05 -5.84
C PRO A 121 4.69 -14.24 -6.82
N SER A 122 5.57 -14.92 -7.55
CA SER A 122 6.48 -14.26 -8.50
C SER A 122 5.77 -13.58 -9.66
N THR A 123 4.53 -13.96 -9.96
CA THR A 123 3.74 -13.45 -11.08
C THR A 123 3.16 -12.06 -10.87
N VAL A 124 3.10 -11.57 -9.62
CA VAL A 124 2.54 -10.24 -9.32
C VAL A 124 3.41 -9.15 -9.94
N LYS A 125 2.79 -8.33 -10.77
CA LYS A 125 3.37 -7.12 -11.37
C LYS A 125 2.93 -5.84 -10.67
N THR A 126 1.73 -5.85 -10.10
CA THR A 126 1.14 -4.66 -9.49
C THR A 126 0.53 -4.99 -8.14
N ILE A 127 0.82 -4.17 -7.15
CA ILE A 127 0.11 -4.10 -5.87
C ILE A 127 -0.71 -2.82 -5.89
N GLY A 128 -2.03 -2.95 -5.80
CA GLY A 128 -2.98 -1.85 -5.89
C GLY A 128 -2.89 -0.87 -4.72
N ARG A 129 -3.59 0.25 -4.89
CA ARG A 129 -3.72 1.29 -3.87
C ARG A 129 -4.30 0.70 -2.59
N GLY A 130 -3.64 0.93 -1.46
CA GLY A 130 -4.08 0.47 -0.14
C GLY A 130 -4.23 -1.04 0.00
N ALA A 131 -3.66 -1.85 -0.90
CA ALA A 131 -3.88 -3.30 -0.94
C ALA A 131 -3.61 -4.02 0.39
N PHE A 132 -2.70 -3.51 1.22
CA PHE A 132 -2.36 -4.03 2.56
C PHE A 132 -2.41 -2.93 3.63
N TYR A 133 -3.21 -1.88 3.38
CA TYR A 133 -3.33 -0.74 4.28
C TYR A 133 -3.77 -1.17 5.68
N GLY A 134 -3.13 -0.63 6.71
CA GLY A 134 -3.57 -0.76 8.09
C GLY A 134 -3.34 -2.14 8.73
N LEU A 135 -2.60 -3.03 8.07
CA LEU A 135 -2.18 -4.31 8.66
C LEU A 135 -1.06 -4.08 9.69
N ARG A 136 -1.41 -3.51 10.85
CA ARG A 136 -0.45 -3.07 11.87
C ARG A 136 0.45 -4.16 12.44
N ARG A 137 0.04 -5.43 12.34
CA ARG A 137 0.83 -6.59 12.78
C ARG A 137 1.72 -7.19 11.70
N LEU A 138 1.54 -6.78 10.44
CA LEU A 138 2.34 -7.25 9.32
C LEU A 138 3.77 -6.75 9.51
N SER A 139 4.69 -7.64 9.85
CA SER A 139 6.09 -7.33 10.07
C SER A 139 6.99 -7.80 8.92
N GLU A 140 6.53 -8.76 8.12
CA GLU A 140 7.32 -9.41 7.07
C GLU A 140 6.54 -9.52 5.76
N ILE A 141 7.18 -9.12 4.66
CA ILE A 141 6.69 -9.33 3.29
C ILE A 141 7.76 -10.10 2.53
N VAL A 142 7.39 -11.28 2.05
CA VAL A 142 8.26 -12.16 1.28
C VAL A 142 7.84 -12.07 -0.18
N PHE A 143 8.75 -11.63 -1.04
CA PHE A 143 8.59 -11.74 -2.49
C PHE A 143 9.27 -13.03 -2.95
N ALA A 144 8.56 -13.84 -3.72
CA ALA A 144 9.16 -15.03 -4.32
C ALA A 144 10.39 -14.67 -5.20
N ASN A 145 11.31 -15.62 -5.34
CA ASN A 145 12.43 -15.50 -6.28
C ASN A 145 11.92 -15.14 -7.69
N ASP A 146 12.70 -14.34 -8.41
CA ASP A 146 12.36 -13.84 -9.74
C ASP A 146 11.06 -13.04 -9.82
N SER A 147 10.64 -12.44 -8.71
CA SER A 147 9.45 -11.57 -8.63
C SER A 147 9.40 -10.59 -9.81
N LYS A 148 8.21 -10.47 -10.41
CA LYS A 148 7.92 -9.56 -11.52
C LYS A 148 7.30 -8.25 -11.05
N LEU A 149 7.40 -7.91 -9.76
CA LEU A 149 6.76 -6.73 -9.21
C LEU A 149 7.34 -5.46 -9.82
N GLU A 150 6.50 -4.65 -10.43
CA GLU A 150 6.88 -3.39 -11.06
C GLU A 150 6.27 -2.18 -10.34
N ASN A 151 5.05 -2.30 -9.83
CA ASN A 151 4.28 -1.17 -9.31
C ASN A 151 3.73 -1.44 -7.91
N ILE A 152 4.02 -0.54 -6.97
CA ILE A 152 3.41 -0.48 -5.65
C ILE A 152 2.53 0.77 -5.59
N GLY A 153 1.23 0.57 -5.40
CA GLY A 153 0.23 1.64 -5.40
C GLY A 153 0.30 2.54 -4.17
N ASP A 154 -0.46 3.64 -4.24
CA ASP A 154 -0.54 4.60 -3.15
C ASP A 154 -1.06 3.95 -1.87
N LEU A 155 -0.47 4.29 -0.72
CA LEU A 155 -0.80 3.72 0.60
C LEU A 155 -0.75 2.18 0.71
N ALA A 156 -0.18 1.47 -0.27
CA ALA A 156 -0.28 0.00 -0.36
C ALA A 156 0.12 -0.73 0.93
N PHE A 157 1.15 -0.24 1.63
CA PHE A 157 1.65 -0.77 2.90
C PHE A 157 1.67 0.30 4.00
N SER A 158 0.80 1.31 3.90
CA SER A 158 0.71 2.34 4.93
C SER A 158 0.12 1.77 6.23
N ASN A 159 0.59 2.29 7.38
CA ASN A 159 0.13 1.90 8.72
C ASN A 159 0.30 0.39 8.97
N THR A 160 1.46 -0.14 8.57
CA THR A 160 1.86 -1.56 8.75
C THR A 160 3.00 -1.69 9.77
N GLY A 161 3.24 -2.89 10.27
CA GLY A 161 4.32 -3.19 11.22
C GLY A 161 5.67 -3.48 10.58
N VAL A 162 5.82 -3.33 9.26
CA VAL A 162 6.99 -3.79 8.50
C VAL A 162 8.23 -3.03 8.93
N THR A 163 9.28 -3.74 9.33
CA THR A 163 10.52 -3.15 9.88
C THR A 163 11.68 -3.17 8.89
N ASN A 164 11.76 -4.23 8.08
CA ASN A 164 12.77 -4.43 7.04
C ASN A 164 12.07 -4.89 5.76
N LEU A 165 12.51 -4.37 4.62
CA LEU A 165 11.92 -4.68 3.33
C LEU A 165 12.98 -4.72 2.25
N VAL A 166 13.08 -5.86 1.58
CA VAL A 166 13.88 -6.01 0.36
C VAL A 166 12.91 -6.01 -0.81
N LEU A 167 12.87 -4.91 -1.55
CA LEU A 167 12.07 -4.81 -2.76
C LEU A 167 12.75 -5.54 -3.93
N PRO A 168 11.99 -6.25 -4.80
CA PRO A 168 12.52 -6.79 -6.04
C PRO A 168 13.14 -5.69 -6.91
N THR A 169 14.26 -6.00 -7.58
CA THR A 169 14.96 -5.04 -8.46
C THR A 169 14.12 -4.60 -9.67
N THR A 170 13.05 -5.33 -9.97
CA THR A 170 12.08 -5.02 -11.02
C THR A 170 11.14 -3.86 -10.68
N VAL A 171 11.11 -3.40 -9.41
CA VAL A 171 10.22 -2.31 -8.99
C VAL A 171 10.60 -1.02 -9.72
N LYS A 172 9.62 -0.44 -10.40
CA LYS A 172 9.73 0.80 -11.18
C LYS A 172 9.04 1.96 -10.49
N ASN A 173 7.93 1.71 -9.78
CA ASN A 173 7.11 2.75 -9.18
C ASN A 173 6.73 2.40 -7.73
N ILE A 174 6.90 3.38 -6.84
CA ILE A 174 6.40 3.35 -5.47
C ILE A 174 5.43 4.52 -5.29
N GLY A 175 4.21 4.22 -4.87
CA GLY A 175 3.09 5.16 -4.72
C GLY A 175 3.27 6.17 -3.59
N ALA A 176 2.44 7.21 -3.62
CA ALA A 176 2.37 8.20 -2.55
C ALA A 176 1.94 7.53 -1.24
N GLY A 177 2.66 7.84 -0.16
CA GLY A 177 2.45 7.24 1.16
C GLY A 177 2.51 5.71 1.20
N ALA A 178 3.09 5.04 0.20
CA ALA A 178 3.08 3.57 0.11
C ALA A 178 3.59 2.88 1.38
N PHE A 179 4.53 3.49 2.10
CA PHE A 179 5.07 3.00 3.37
C PHE A 179 4.88 4.01 4.52
N GLU A 180 3.97 4.97 4.37
CA GLU A 180 3.66 5.95 5.42
C GLU A 180 3.23 5.22 6.71
N LYS A 181 3.74 5.64 7.87
CA LYS A 181 3.43 5.04 9.19
C LYS A 181 3.75 3.55 9.27
N SER A 182 4.71 3.07 8.47
CA SER A 182 5.31 1.76 8.67
C SER A 182 6.44 1.84 9.70
N ASN A 183 6.84 0.69 10.25
CA ASN A 183 7.97 0.64 11.19
C ASN A 183 9.34 0.55 10.50
N LEU A 184 9.43 0.84 9.19
CA LEU A 184 10.65 0.66 8.41
C LEU A 184 11.84 1.38 9.04
N THR A 185 12.92 0.64 9.26
CA THR A 185 14.18 1.15 9.82
C THR A 185 15.27 1.35 8.75
N SER A 186 15.17 0.59 7.65
CA SER A 186 16.03 0.69 6.48
C SER A 186 15.25 0.27 5.22
N ILE A 187 15.69 0.78 4.06
CA ILE A 187 15.25 0.34 2.74
C ILE A 187 16.37 0.59 1.72
N ASN A 188 16.65 -0.39 0.85
CA ASN A 188 17.65 -0.25 -0.19
C ASN A 188 17.00 0.17 -1.52
N LEU A 189 17.19 1.43 -1.92
CA LEU A 189 16.70 1.97 -3.19
C LEU A 189 17.75 1.89 -4.32
N ASN A 190 19.01 1.59 -4.02
CA ASN A 190 20.12 1.64 -5.00
C ASN A 190 19.95 0.60 -6.11
N GLN A 191 19.37 -0.54 -5.78
CA GLN A 191 19.07 -1.59 -6.74
C GLN A 191 17.83 -1.31 -7.59
N LEU A 192 17.04 -0.27 -7.25
CA LEU A 192 15.80 0.11 -7.93
C LEU A 192 16.08 1.24 -8.92
N THR A 193 16.81 0.96 -10.00
CA THR A 193 17.32 1.99 -10.92
C THR A 193 16.23 2.79 -11.64
N SER A 194 15.01 2.27 -11.72
CA SER A 194 13.86 2.97 -12.29
C SER A 194 13.10 3.85 -11.29
N VAL A 195 13.34 3.70 -9.98
CA VAL A 195 12.72 4.53 -8.94
C VAL A 195 13.53 5.81 -8.81
N THR A 196 13.11 6.85 -9.53
CA THR A 196 13.80 8.15 -9.57
C THR A 196 13.11 9.24 -8.74
N THR A 197 11.96 8.95 -8.14
CA THR A 197 11.17 9.94 -7.40
C THR A 197 10.73 9.37 -6.06
N LEU A 198 11.02 10.10 -4.98
CA LEU A 198 10.36 9.88 -3.69
C LEU A 198 9.03 10.62 -3.69
N LYS A 199 7.94 9.87 -3.87
CA LYS A 199 6.59 10.44 -3.93
C LYS A 199 6.15 11.03 -2.59
N LYS A 200 5.12 11.88 -2.65
CA LYS A 200 4.50 12.51 -1.49
C LYS A 200 4.30 11.51 -0.34
N ALA A 201 4.81 11.87 0.83
CA ALA A 201 4.68 11.10 2.08
C ALA A 201 5.15 9.63 2.05
N VAL A 202 5.89 9.18 1.01
CA VAL A 202 6.19 7.74 0.79
C VAL A 202 6.78 7.03 2.00
N PHE A 203 7.64 7.69 2.78
CA PHE A 203 8.24 7.19 4.02
C PHE A 203 7.92 8.07 5.24
N ALA A 204 6.86 8.87 5.18
CA ALA A 204 6.47 9.71 6.30
C ALA A 204 6.12 8.87 7.54
N ASN A 205 6.54 9.33 8.72
CA ASN A 205 6.32 8.67 10.01
C ASN A 205 6.89 7.24 10.06
N THR A 206 8.05 7.02 9.46
CA THR A 206 8.80 5.75 9.55
C THR A 206 9.98 5.87 10.54
N ASN A 207 10.65 4.76 10.82
CA ASN A 207 11.83 4.73 11.69
C ASN A 207 13.15 4.77 10.89
N LEU A 208 13.14 5.20 9.62
CA LEU A 208 14.33 5.26 8.78
C LEU A 208 15.39 6.14 9.43
N THR A 209 16.61 5.63 9.56
CA THR A 209 17.77 6.37 10.11
C THR A 209 18.71 6.87 9.01
N THR A 210 18.72 6.20 7.87
CA THR A 210 19.51 6.54 6.70
C THR A 210 18.70 6.27 5.44
N LEU A 211 18.99 6.99 4.36
CA LEU A 211 18.43 6.71 3.05
C LEU A 211 19.45 7.09 1.97
N ASP A 212 19.77 6.15 1.09
CA ASP A 212 20.59 6.42 -0.08
C ASP A 212 19.71 7.04 -1.18
N LEU A 213 20.15 8.18 -1.69
CA LEU A 213 19.44 8.97 -2.70
C LEU A 213 20.08 8.87 -4.09
N SER A 214 21.10 8.02 -4.30
CA SER A 214 21.93 7.96 -5.51
C SER A 214 21.16 7.87 -6.84
N ASN A 215 19.98 7.25 -6.84
CA ASN A 215 19.10 7.13 -8.02
C ASN A 215 17.94 8.15 -8.04
N ILE A 216 17.78 8.95 -6.99
CA ILE A 216 16.66 9.86 -6.81
C ILE A 216 16.95 11.19 -7.50
N LEU A 217 16.07 11.58 -8.42
CA LEU A 217 16.09 12.81 -9.20
C LEU A 217 15.10 13.86 -8.66
N ARG A 218 14.06 13.41 -7.94
CA ARG A 218 13.01 14.26 -7.36
C ARG A 218 12.57 13.80 -5.97
N ILE A 219 12.43 14.73 -5.04
CA ILE A 219 11.83 14.49 -3.70
C ILE A 219 10.58 15.36 -3.55
N GLU A 220 9.43 14.73 -3.35
CA GLU A 220 8.16 15.42 -3.18
C GLU A 220 7.87 15.81 -1.73
N GLU A 221 6.78 16.57 -1.54
CA GLU A 221 6.33 17.06 -0.25
C GLU A 221 6.19 15.93 0.78
N ASN A 222 6.69 16.17 1.99
CA ASN A 222 6.59 15.30 3.15
C ASN A 222 7.13 13.88 2.98
N ALA A 223 7.88 13.58 1.91
CA ALA A 223 8.39 12.24 1.61
C ALA A 223 9.11 11.57 2.80
N LEU A 224 9.79 12.37 3.63
CA LEU A 224 10.62 11.94 4.76
C LEU A 224 10.21 12.58 6.10
N THR A 225 8.99 13.11 6.20
CA THR A 225 8.49 13.76 7.42
C THR A 225 8.47 12.81 8.60
N ASN A 226 8.91 13.27 9.78
CA ASN A 226 8.94 12.48 11.02
C ASN A 226 9.65 11.12 10.84
N THR A 227 10.75 11.09 10.09
CA THR A 227 11.71 9.97 10.07
C THR A 227 12.75 10.15 11.19
N LYS A 228 13.66 9.18 11.36
CA LYS A 228 14.82 9.28 12.26
C LYS A 228 16.11 9.66 11.53
N ILE A 229 15.99 10.13 10.28
CA ILE A 229 17.12 10.59 9.47
C ILE A 229 17.58 11.93 10.03
N THR A 230 18.87 12.06 10.32
CA THR A 230 19.47 13.30 10.84
C THR A 230 20.33 14.02 9.81
N ALA A 231 20.81 13.32 8.78
CA ALA A 231 21.58 13.88 7.70
C ALA A 231 21.26 13.21 6.36
N LEU A 232 21.30 13.97 5.27
CA LEU A 232 21.19 13.48 3.91
C LEU A 232 22.27 14.07 3.03
N THR A 233 22.91 13.22 2.24
CA THR A 233 23.81 13.63 1.17
C THR A 233 23.06 13.56 -0.15
N PHE A 234 22.93 14.70 -0.82
CA PHE A 234 22.30 14.76 -2.14
C PHE A 234 23.38 14.57 -3.21
N ASN A 235 23.08 13.76 -4.22
CA ASN A 235 23.96 13.64 -5.39
C ASN A 235 23.67 14.74 -6.41
N ASP A 236 24.57 14.86 -7.38
CA ASP A 236 24.52 15.80 -8.51
C ASP A 236 23.36 15.57 -9.48
N LYS A 237 22.77 14.37 -9.50
CA LYS A 237 21.59 14.05 -10.33
C LYS A 237 20.29 14.56 -9.75
N LEU A 238 20.23 14.86 -8.45
CA LEU A 238 19.01 15.35 -7.82
C LEU A 238 18.67 16.75 -8.34
N SER A 239 17.59 16.86 -9.10
CA SER A 239 17.19 18.09 -9.78
C SER A 239 16.20 18.93 -8.97
N THR A 240 15.30 18.28 -8.23
CA THR A 240 14.21 18.97 -7.51
C THR A 240 13.94 18.33 -6.15
N ALA A 241 13.77 19.17 -5.14
CA ALA A 241 13.23 18.75 -3.84
C ALA A 241 12.20 19.79 -3.37
N SER A 242 11.03 19.34 -2.93
CA SER A 242 10.06 20.20 -2.26
C SER A 242 10.69 20.79 -0.99
N PRO A 243 10.58 22.09 -0.69
CA PRO A 243 11.05 22.64 0.59
C PRO A 243 10.42 21.98 1.83
N LEU A 244 9.28 21.31 1.69
CA LEU A 244 8.59 20.61 2.78
C LEU A 244 8.86 19.09 2.76
N PHE A 245 9.94 18.63 2.11
CA PHE A 245 10.22 17.20 1.94
C PHE A 245 10.35 16.41 3.25
N ASN A 246 10.73 17.06 4.35
CA ASN A 246 10.92 16.43 5.66
C ASN A 246 10.03 16.99 6.77
N GLY A 247 8.97 17.71 6.41
CA GLY A 247 7.96 18.12 7.35
C GLY A 247 7.23 19.37 6.95
N GLU A 248 6.07 19.52 7.58
CA GLU A 248 5.35 20.78 7.60
C GLU A 248 6.16 21.83 8.37
N ASN A 249 5.91 23.10 8.02
CA ASN A 249 6.36 24.23 8.80
C ASN A 249 5.84 24.09 10.24
N THR A 250 6.74 24.11 11.22
CA THR A 250 6.36 24.00 12.63
C THR A 250 7.05 25.07 13.48
N THR A 251 6.37 25.52 14.52
CA THR A 251 6.94 26.37 15.58
C THR A 251 7.61 25.54 16.67
N ASP A 252 7.56 24.21 16.59
CA ASP A 252 8.17 23.31 17.55
C ASP A 252 9.67 23.20 17.31
N GLU A 253 10.44 23.97 18.09
CA GLU A 253 11.90 23.99 18.05
C GLU A 253 12.54 22.65 18.51
N THR A 254 11.76 21.75 19.12
CA THR A 254 12.24 20.43 19.53
C THR A 254 12.32 19.44 18.36
N LYS A 255 11.69 19.74 17.22
CA LYS A 255 11.78 18.90 16.04
C LYS A 255 13.18 18.90 15.47
N THR A 256 13.73 17.70 15.29
CA THR A 256 15.04 17.49 14.68
C THR A 256 15.04 18.00 13.24
N LYS A 257 15.97 18.92 12.94
CA LYS A 257 16.25 19.33 11.56
C LYS A 257 17.17 18.31 10.89
N ILE A 258 16.95 18.03 9.61
CA ILE A 258 17.85 17.21 8.80
C ILE A 258 18.96 18.11 8.25
N ALA A 259 20.22 17.73 8.50
CA ALA A 259 21.37 18.37 7.88
C ALA A 259 21.53 17.93 6.41
N LEU A 260 21.65 18.88 5.49
CA LEU A 260 21.78 18.61 4.07
C LEU A 260 23.19 18.91 3.59
N THR A 261 23.84 17.91 3.00
CA THR A 261 25.05 18.09 2.21
C THR A 261 24.64 18.12 0.73
N LEU A 262 24.82 19.28 0.10
CA LEU A 262 24.33 19.57 -1.25
C LEU A 262 25.50 19.87 -2.21
N PRO A 263 25.48 19.37 -3.45
CA PRO A 263 26.37 19.86 -4.49
C PRO A 263 26.02 21.32 -4.83
N GLU A 264 26.98 22.08 -5.35
CA GLU A 264 26.73 23.44 -5.86
C GLU A 264 25.74 23.39 -7.03
N GLY A 265 24.84 24.38 -7.10
CA GLY A 265 23.90 24.50 -8.22
C GLY A 265 22.49 24.97 -7.82
N ALA A 266 21.57 24.89 -8.79
CA ALA A 266 20.23 25.45 -8.67
C ALA A 266 19.43 24.89 -7.49
N LEU A 267 19.61 23.61 -7.15
CA LEU A 267 18.92 23.01 -6.00
C LEU A 267 19.39 23.62 -4.68
N LYS A 268 20.70 23.79 -4.50
CA LYS A 268 21.27 24.41 -3.29
C LYS A 268 20.76 25.83 -3.12
N GLU A 269 20.75 26.63 -4.19
CA GLU A 269 20.24 28.00 -4.17
C GLU A 269 18.73 28.06 -3.91
N SER A 270 17.95 27.15 -4.51
CA SER A 270 16.51 27.06 -4.25
C SER A 270 16.20 26.73 -2.79
N LEU A 271 16.93 25.79 -2.18
CA LEU A 271 16.72 25.41 -0.78
C LEU A 271 17.22 26.49 0.19
N LYS A 272 18.34 27.17 -0.12
CA LYS A 272 18.77 28.37 0.64
C LYS A 272 17.71 29.47 0.59
N LYS A 273 17.16 29.77 -0.59
CA LYS A 273 16.08 30.76 -0.74
C LYS A 273 14.86 30.39 0.09
N ALA A 274 14.42 29.14 0.03
CA ALA A 274 13.29 28.67 0.84
C ALA A 274 13.54 28.81 2.36
N LEU A 275 14.77 28.56 2.83
CA LEU A 275 15.14 28.82 4.23
C LEU A 275 15.13 30.31 4.60
N SER A 276 15.55 31.19 3.68
CA SER A 276 15.53 32.64 3.90
C SER A 276 14.10 33.19 4.00
N GLU A 277 13.18 32.62 3.22
CA GLU A 277 11.75 32.95 3.25
C GLU A 277 11.04 32.32 4.45
N ASN A 278 11.55 31.18 4.94
CA ASN A 278 10.97 30.45 6.05
C ASN A 278 12.02 29.66 6.86
N ASN A 279 12.47 30.23 7.97
CA ASN A 279 13.46 29.62 8.86
C ASN A 279 12.93 28.45 9.71
N LYS A 280 11.62 28.18 9.67
CA LYS A 280 10.93 27.09 10.37
C LYS A 280 10.88 25.78 9.57
N LEU A 281 11.46 25.75 8.37
CA LEU A 281 11.64 24.51 7.63
C LEU A 281 12.57 23.55 8.41
N LEU A 282 12.27 22.26 8.34
CA LEU A 282 12.92 21.24 9.17
C LEU A 282 14.26 20.75 8.62
N TYR A 283 15.03 21.60 7.94
CA TYR A 283 16.36 21.26 7.47
C TYR A 283 17.36 22.40 7.69
N THR A 284 18.64 22.05 7.69
CA THR A 284 19.77 22.98 7.65
C THR A 284 20.65 22.62 6.46
N ILE A 285 21.36 23.60 5.90
CA ILE A 285 22.32 23.36 4.83
C ILE A 285 23.72 23.45 5.44
N GLN A 286 24.53 22.40 5.23
CA GLN A 286 25.94 22.35 5.62
C GLN A 286 26.83 22.99 4.55
#